data_AF-A0A514CDM1-F1
#
_entry.id   AF-A0A514CDM1-F1
#
_cell.length_a   1.000
_cell.length_b   1.000
_cell.length_c   1.000
_cell.angle_alpha   90.00
_cell.angle_beta   90.00
_cell.angle_gamma   90.00
#
_symmetry.space_group_name_H-M   'P 1'
#
loop_
_entity.id
_entity.type
_entity.pdbx_description
1 polymer ?
#
loop_
_entity_poly.entity_id
_entity_poly.type
_entity_poly.pdbx_seq_one_letter_code
_entity_poly.pdbx_strand_id
1 'polypeptide(L)'
;MGYQVIPGFATEQADPDFQSSYEISLDENGTIDGEQENRWSFDAPWLTLNIGNGIFIDKLRVQNGYDWKNHQETLLFTGLNNEGTAIFGKKK
;
A
#
# COMPACT_ATOMS: atom_id res chain seq x y z
N MET A 1 16.64 9.44 -23.19
CA MET A 1 16.12 10.81 -23.00
C MET A 1 14.76 10.87 -23.67
N GLY A 2 13.69 10.89 -22.88
CA GLY A 2 12.31 10.93 -23.39
C GLY A 2 11.42 11.50 -22.29
N TYR A 3 11.33 12.82 -22.22
CA TYR A 3 10.36 13.49 -21.35
C TYR A 3 9.09 13.72 -22.18
N GLN A 4 7.96 13.30 -21.63
CA GLN A 4 6.64 13.52 -22.22
C GLN A 4 6.07 14.80 -21.61
N VAL A 5 5.84 15.81 -22.45
CA VAL A 5 5.09 17.02 -22.06
C VAL A 5 3.62 16.64 -21.98
N ILE A 6 3.07 16.60 -20.77
CA ILE A 6 1.64 16.38 -20.55
C ILE A 6 0.94 17.74 -20.57
N PRO A 7 -0.04 17.97 -21.47
CA PRO A 7 -0.82 19.20 -21.47
C PRO A 7 -1.78 19.19 -20.28
N GLY A 8 -1.30 19.66 -19.13
CA GLY A 8 -2.07 19.69 -17.88
C GLY A 8 -2.33 21.11 -17.41
N PHE A 9 -3.20 21.89 -18.08
CA PHE A 9 -3.80 23.11 -17.52
C PHE A 9 -5.10 23.52 -18.25
N ALA A 10 -5.90 22.58 -18.74
CA ALA A 10 -7.25 22.87 -19.25
C ALA A 10 -8.28 21.99 -18.54
N THR A 11 -9.02 22.59 -17.59
CA THR A 11 -10.26 22.16 -16.90
C THR A 11 -10.40 20.76 -16.31
N GLU A 12 -9.63 19.75 -16.70
CA GLU A 12 -9.73 18.38 -16.18
C GLU A 12 -8.36 17.69 -16.25
N GLN A 13 -7.92 17.18 -15.10
CA GLN A 13 -6.68 16.41 -14.97
C GLN A 13 -6.93 14.99 -15.52
N ALA A 14 -6.67 14.80 -16.80
CA ALA A 14 -6.60 13.48 -17.42
C ALA A 14 -5.21 12.87 -17.15
N ASP A 15 -4.89 12.58 -15.88
CA ASP A 15 -3.53 12.18 -15.50
C ASP A 15 -3.29 10.68 -15.72
N PRO A 16 -2.34 10.28 -16.57
CA PRO A 16 -2.03 8.88 -16.84
C PRO A 16 -1.45 8.12 -15.63
N ASP A 17 -0.92 8.81 -14.62
CA ASP A 17 -0.20 8.20 -13.49
C ASP A 17 -1.00 8.19 -12.17
N PHE A 18 -2.31 8.43 -12.24
CA PHE A 18 -3.17 8.37 -11.05
C PHE A 18 -3.17 6.97 -10.41
N GLN A 19 -2.68 6.87 -9.19
CA GLN A 19 -2.66 5.63 -8.42
C GLN A 19 -3.93 5.49 -7.59
N SER A 20 -4.68 4.42 -7.82
CA SER A 20 -5.83 4.04 -7.00
C SER A 20 -5.44 2.99 -5.97
N SER A 21 -5.94 3.12 -4.74
CA SER A 21 -5.81 2.08 -3.73
C SER A 21 -6.67 0.88 -4.07
N TYR A 22 -6.19 -0.33 -3.76
CA TYR A 22 -6.99 -1.55 -3.74
C TYR A 22 -7.17 -2.03 -2.29
N GLU A 23 -8.24 -2.75 -2.03
CA GLU A 23 -8.50 -3.35 -0.72
C GLU A 23 -7.85 -4.73 -0.65
N ILE A 24 -7.22 -5.04 0.49
CA ILE A 24 -6.72 -6.37 0.83
C ILE A 24 -7.24 -6.78 2.21
N SER A 25 -7.38 -8.07 2.42
CA SER A 25 -7.74 -8.67 3.70
C SER A 25 -6.52 -9.37 4.28
N LEU A 26 -6.14 -9.00 5.50
CA LEU A 26 -5.11 -9.70 6.28
C LEU A 26 -5.81 -10.71 7.19
N ASP A 27 -5.78 -11.98 6.80
CA ASP A 27 -6.51 -13.03 7.51
C ASP A 27 -5.79 -13.44 8.80
N GLU A 28 -6.53 -13.89 9.82
CA GLU A 28 -5.97 -14.35 11.11
C GLU A 28 -4.96 -15.50 10.94
N ASN A 29 -5.10 -16.30 9.88
CA ASN A 29 -4.20 -17.41 9.56
C ASN A 29 -2.87 -16.94 8.93
N GLY A 30 -2.68 -15.64 8.75
CA GLY A 30 -1.49 -15.03 8.15
C GLY A 30 -1.48 -15.02 6.62
N THR A 31 -2.62 -15.31 5.97
CA THR A 31 -2.79 -15.21 4.51
C THR A 31 -3.29 -13.82 4.12
N ILE A 32 -3.06 -13.43 2.86
CA ILE A 32 -3.60 -12.20 2.29
C ILE A 32 -4.66 -12.60 1.25
N ASP A 33 -5.89 -12.11 1.42
CA ASP A 33 -7.05 -12.41 0.56
C ASP A 33 -7.37 -13.91 0.43
N GLY A 34 -7.06 -14.72 1.44
CA GLY A 34 -7.24 -16.18 1.42
C GLY A 34 -6.24 -16.95 0.56
N GLU A 35 -5.30 -16.27 -0.10
CA GLU A 35 -4.30 -16.89 -0.98
C GLU A 35 -3.13 -17.46 -0.17
N GLN A 36 -2.80 -18.74 -0.38
CA GLN A 36 -1.71 -19.38 0.37
C GLN A 36 -0.32 -18.86 -0.01
N GLU A 37 -0.15 -18.39 -1.25
CA GLU A 37 1.11 -17.83 -1.73
C GLU A 37 1.38 -16.42 -1.19
N ASN A 38 0.36 -15.77 -0.62
CA ASN A 38 0.46 -14.43 -0.07
C ASN A 38 0.39 -14.50 1.44
N ARG A 39 1.45 -14.09 2.12
CA ARG A 39 1.62 -14.22 3.56
C ARG A 39 1.87 -12.85 4.18
N TRP A 40 1.28 -12.60 5.35
CA TRP A 40 1.64 -11.45 6.17
C TRP A 40 2.13 -11.88 7.54
N SER A 41 2.97 -11.04 8.14
CA SER A 41 3.42 -11.20 9.52
C SER A 41 3.59 -9.83 10.17
N PHE A 42 3.39 -9.79 11.49
CA PHE A 42 3.54 -8.57 12.27
C PHE A 42 4.43 -8.81 13.47
N ASP A 43 5.54 -8.07 13.53
CA ASP A 43 6.44 -8.00 14.66
C ASP A 43 6.64 -6.52 15.00
N ALA A 44 5.99 -6.05 16.06
CA ALA A 44 5.79 -4.63 16.29
C ALA A 44 7.11 -3.84 16.30
N PRO A 45 7.21 -2.71 15.57
CA PRO A 45 6.13 -2.01 14.84
C PRO A 45 6.03 -2.38 13.35
N TRP A 46 6.62 -3.49 12.91
CA TRP A 46 6.79 -3.83 11.50
C TRP A 46 5.77 -4.86 11.01
N LEU A 47 5.04 -4.49 9.95
CA LEU A 47 4.22 -5.37 9.13
C LEU A 47 5.05 -5.78 7.91
N THR A 48 5.16 -7.08 7.66
CA THR A 48 5.77 -7.61 6.44
C THR A 48 4.69 -8.27 5.59
N LEU A 49 4.53 -7.80 4.35
CA LEU A 49 3.70 -8.45 3.34
C LEU A 49 4.61 -9.20 2.37
N ASN A 50 4.33 -10.47 2.15
CA ASN A 50 5.02 -11.33 1.22
C ASN A 50 4.00 -11.79 0.18
N ILE A 51 4.19 -11.41 -1.08
CA ILE A 51 3.25 -11.68 -2.16
C ILE A 51 3.92 -12.59 -3.18
N GLY A 52 3.17 -13.59 -3.68
CA GLY A 52 3.62 -14.53 -4.69
C GLY A 52 4.82 -15.35 -4.25
N ASN A 53 4.80 -15.90 -3.03
CA ASN A 53 5.90 -16.68 -2.46
C ASN A 53 7.24 -15.91 -2.39
N GLY A 54 7.18 -14.61 -2.15
CA GLY A 54 8.35 -13.75 -1.89
C GLY A 54 8.88 -12.99 -3.11
N ILE A 55 8.13 -12.97 -4.21
CA ILE A 55 8.44 -12.11 -5.36
C ILE A 55 8.42 -10.64 -4.94
N PHE A 56 7.42 -10.24 -4.17
CA PHE A 56 7.35 -8.91 -3.56
C PHE A 56 7.36 -9.04 -2.04
N ILE A 57 8.22 -8.26 -1.41
CA ILE A 57 8.34 -8.18 0.05
C ILE A 57 8.25 -6.73 0.46
N ASP A 58 7.14 -6.36 1.08
CA ASP A 58 6.90 -5.01 1.59
C ASP A 58 7.17 -4.99 3.08
N LYS A 59 8.07 -4.11 3.51
CA LYS A 59 8.33 -3.88 4.94
C LYS A 59 7.76 -2.53 5.35
N LEU A 60 6.71 -2.57 6.14
CA LEU A 60 5.86 -1.44 6.45
C LEU A 60 5.91 -1.15 7.95
N ARG A 61 6.15 0.10 8.33
CA ARG A 61 6.03 0.54 9.71
C ARG A 61 4.57 0.88 9.99
N VAL A 62 3.99 0.25 11.01
CA VAL A 62 2.62 0.49 11.47
C VAL A 62 2.63 1.56 12.56
N GLN A 63 1.69 2.50 12.48
CA GLN A 63 1.49 3.53 13.49
C GLN A 63 0.01 3.92 13.60
N ASN A 64 -0.38 4.42 14.77
CA ASN A 64 -1.67 5.09 14.91
C ASN A 64 -1.65 6.41 14.13
N GLY A 65 -2.76 6.73 13.49
CA GLY A 65 -2.95 7.96 12.74
C GLY A 65 -4.43 8.33 12.65
N TYR A 66 -4.74 9.29 11.79
CA TYR A 66 -6.09 9.82 11.64
C TYR A 66 -6.54 9.72 10.18
N ASP A 67 -7.72 9.14 9.98
CA ASP A 67 -8.39 9.08 8.71
C ASP A 67 -9.16 10.38 8.45
N TRP A 68 -8.53 11.31 7.74
CA TRP A 68 -9.12 12.61 7.43
C TRP A 68 -10.40 12.53 6.61
N LYS A 69 -10.63 11.45 5.85
CA LYS A 69 -11.85 11.29 5.06
C LYS A 69 -13.05 10.95 5.96
N ASN A 70 -12.84 10.08 6.94
CA ASN A 70 -13.89 9.56 7.82
C ASN A 70 -13.89 10.19 9.23
N HIS A 71 -12.93 11.07 9.52
CA HIS A 71 -12.77 11.78 10.79
C HIS A 71 -12.64 10.85 12.01
N GLN A 72 -11.82 9.80 11.90
CA GLN A 72 -11.61 8.81 12.96
C GLN A 72 -10.15 8.34 13.07
N GLU A 73 -9.76 7.86 14.26
CA GLU A 73 -8.46 7.21 14.44
C GLU A 73 -8.38 5.90 13.66
N THR A 74 -7.20 5.59 13.13
CA THR A 74 -6.95 4.39 12.33
C THR A 74 -5.48 3.95 12.43
N LEU A 75 -5.18 2.77 11.90
CA LEU A 75 -3.81 2.35 11.66
C LEU A 75 -3.37 2.80 10.27
N LEU A 76 -2.25 3.49 10.22
CA LEU A 76 -1.52 3.82 9.00
C LEU A 76 -0.28 2.94 8.91
N PHE A 77 0.05 2.54 7.70
CA PHE A 77 1.28 1.81 7.45
C PHE A 77 1.96 2.32 6.18
N THR A 78 3.29 2.45 6.26
CA THR A 78 4.11 2.93 5.15
C THR A 78 5.48 2.30 5.20
N GLY A 79 6.08 2.10 4.03
CA GLY A 79 7.42 1.58 3.92
C GLY A 79 7.80 1.38 2.46
N LEU A 80 8.72 0.45 2.22
CA LEU A 80 9.24 0.18 0.89
C LEU A 80 9.10 -1.31 0.56
N ASN A 81 8.89 -1.60 -0.72
CA ASN A 81 9.07 -2.94 -1.25
C ASN A 81 10.56 -3.24 -1.52
N ASN A 82 10.85 -4.46 -1.99
CA ASN A 82 12.20 -4.91 -2.35
C ASN A 82 12.85 -4.15 -3.53
N GLU A 83 12.09 -3.34 -4.28
CA GLU A 83 12.58 -2.49 -5.37
C GLU A 83 12.78 -1.02 -4.94
N GLY A 84 12.46 -0.69 -3.69
CA GLY A 84 12.54 0.68 -3.18
C GLY A 84 11.32 1.54 -3.53
N THR A 85 10.23 0.93 -4.01
CA THR A 85 8.95 1.61 -4.25
C THR A 85 8.22 1.85 -2.94
N ALA A 86 7.73 3.08 -2.75
CA ALA A 86 6.97 3.45 -1.57
C ALA A 86 5.57 2.84 -1.58
N ILE A 87 5.22 2.17 -0.48
CA ILE A 87 3.91 1.57 -0.26
C ILE A 87 3.24 2.30 0.90
N PHE A 88 1.95 2.59 0.72
CA PHE A 88 1.11 3.23 1.72
C PHE A 88 -0.20 2.47 1.87
N GLY A 89 -0.68 2.36 3.10
CA GLY A 89 -2.03 1.88 3.33
C GLY A 89 -2.57 2.30 4.68
N LYS A 90 -3.86 2.02 4.86
CA LYS A 90 -4.66 2.41 6.00
C LYS A 90 -5.65 1.28 6.31
N LYS A 91 -5.86 1.00 7.58
CA LYS A 91 -6.94 0.10 8.02
C LYS A 91 -8.30 0.78 7.80
N LYS A 92 -9.20 0.10 7.11
CA LYS A 92 -10.59 0.56 6.90
C LYS A 92 -11.37 0.57 8.21
#